data_AF-A0A257N2X1-F1
#
_entry.id   AF-A0A257N2X1-F1
#
_cell.length_a   1.000
_cell.length_b   1.000
_cell.length_c   1.000
_cell.angle_alpha   90.00
_cell.angle_beta   90.00
_cell.angle_gamma   90.00
#
_symmetry.space_group_name_H-M   'P 1'
#
loop_
_entity.id
_entity.type
_entity.pdbx_description
1 polymer ?
#
loop_
_entity_poly.entity_id
_entity_poly.type
_entity_poly.pdbx_seq_one_letter_code
_entity_poly.pdbx_strand_id
1 'polypeptide(L)'
;MRDLNMLKWLWLSLLAVILDQASKLAIAGSMQLYQSIEIVPYFNLTYVHNTGAAFSFLSEAGGWQRWFFAGLALVISVVIAVWLARLK
;
A
#
# COMPACT_ATOMS: atom_id res chain seq x y z
N MET A 1 31.61 6.54 15.84
CA MET A 1 30.17 6.84 15.90
C MET A 1 29.41 5.70 15.25
N ARG A 2 28.96 4.73 16.04
CA ARG A 2 28.09 3.64 15.57
C ARG A 2 26.90 3.57 16.51
N ASP A 3 25.98 4.49 16.30
CA ASP A 3 24.66 4.47 16.91
C ASP A 3 23.68 4.97 15.85
N LEU A 4 23.27 4.07 14.97
CA LEU A 4 22.13 4.33 14.11
C LEU A 4 21.16 3.20 14.37
N ASN A 5 20.27 3.43 15.35
CA ASN A 5 19.09 2.61 15.50
C ASN A 5 18.37 2.56 14.14
N MET A 6 18.42 1.42 13.47
CA MET A 6 17.86 1.21 12.14
C MET A 6 16.34 1.44 12.12
N LEU A 7 15.68 1.44 13.27
CA LEU A 7 14.28 1.82 13.42
C LEU A 7 13.98 3.27 12.99
N LYS A 8 14.99 4.15 12.87
CA LYS A 8 14.79 5.49 12.29
C LYS A 8 14.18 5.44 10.88
N TRP A 9 14.40 4.35 10.13
CA TRP A 9 13.81 4.15 8.81
C TRP A 9 12.29 3.94 8.85
N LEU A 10 11.70 3.64 10.02
CA LEU A 10 10.25 3.63 10.17
C LEU A 10 9.63 5.01 9.92
N TRP A 11 10.38 6.11 10.07
CA TRP A 11 9.91 7.43 9.66
C TRP A 11 9.69 7.54 8.15
N LEU A 12 10.52 6.88 7.35
CA LEU A 12 10.31 6.82 5.90
C LEU A 12 9.05 5.99 5.57
N SER A 13 8.84 4.87 6.26
CA SER A 13 7.60 4.08 6.13
C SER A 13 6.37 4.88 6.53
N LEU A 14 6.43 5.65 7.62
CA LEU A 14 5.32 6.51 8.05
C LEU A 14 5.03 7.59 7.01
N LEU A 15 6.06 8.26 6.48
CA LEU A 15 5.90 9.24 5.41
C LEU A 15 5.25 8.60 4.17
N ALA A 16 5.68 7.41 3.77
CA ALA A 16 5.08 6.68 2.66
C ALA A 16 3.59 6.38 2.89
N VAL A 17 3.20 5.94 4.10
CA VAL A 17 1.78 5.71 4.46
C VAL A 17 0.97 7.01 4.41
N ILE A 18 1.52 8.12 4.90
CA ILE A 18 0.86 9.43 4.84
C ILE A 18 0.62 9.84 3.39
N LEU A 19 1.64 9.73 2.54
CA LEU A 19 1.53 10.10 1.11
C LEU A 19 0.57 9.17 0.35
N ASP A 20 0.60 7.87 0.63
CA ASP A 20 -0.33 6.88 0.06
C ASP A 20 -1.79 7.20 0.43
N GLN A 21 -2.07 7.47 1.71
CA GLN A 21 -3.43 7.78 2.14
C GLN A 21 -3.90 9.16 1.67
N ALA A 22 -3.04 10.17 1.71
CA ALA A 22 -3.38 11.50 1.22
C ALA A 22 -3.68 11.50 -0.29
N SER A 23 -2.88 10.78 -1.08
CA SER A 23 -3.13 10.65 -2.53
C SER A 23 -4.44 9.91 -2.82
N LYS A 24 -4.73 8.80 -2.13
CA LYS A 24 -6.02 8.09 -2.27
C LYS A 24 -7.22 8.97 -1.93
N LEU A 25 -7.13 9.75 -0.85
CA LEU A 25 -8.19 10.68 -0.45
C LEU A 25 -8.39 11.79 -1.49
N ALA A 26 -7.31 12.33 -2.03
CA ALA A 26 -7.38 13.33 -3.10
C ALA A 26 -8.08 12.78 -4.35
N ILE A 27 -7.75 11.55 -4.78
CA ILE A 27 -8.40 10.89 -5.92
C ILE A 27 -9.88 10.61 -5.62
N ALA A 28 -10.19 10.04 -4.46
CA ALA A 28 -11.57 9.72 -4.08
C ALA A 28 -12.48 10.96 -3.99
N GLY A 29 -11.93 12.14 -3.68
CA GLY A 29 -12.66 13.41 -3.63
C GLY A 29 -12.71 14.19 -4.95
N SER A 30 -11.92 13.80 -5.97
CA SER A 30 -11.80 14.56 -7.21
C SER A 30 -12.12 13.78 -8.49
N MET A 31 -12.17 12.45 -8.44
CA MET A 31 -12.43 11.59 -9.58
C MET A 31 -13.66 10.70 -9.37
N GLN A 32 -14.37 10.41 -10.45
CA GLN A 32 -15.39 9.36 -10.47
C GLN A 32 -14.74 7.98 -10.56
N LEU A 33 -15.37 6.96 -9.97
CA LEU A 33 -14.89 5.58 -10.09
C LEU A 33 -14.81 5.18 -11.57
N TYR A 34 -13.68 4.60 -11.97
CA TYR A 34 -13.28 4.25 -13.34
C TYR A 34 -12.94 5.42 -14.28
N GLN A 35 -12.95 6.65 -13.79
CA GLN A 35 -12.41 7.77 -14.55
C GLN A 35 -10.91 7.57 -14.79
N SER A 36 -10.48 7.84 -16.02
CA SER A 36 -9.08 7.87 -16.45
C SER A 36 -8.73 9.27 -16.96
N ILE A 37 -7.65 9.85 -16.45
CA ILE A 37 -7.09 11.12 -16.89
C ILE A 37 -5.73 10.85 -17.51
N GLU A 38 -5.55 11.17 -18.79
CA GLU A 38 -4.24 11.10 -19.44
C GLU A 38 -3.36 12.24 -18.92
N ILE A 39 -2.19 11.90 -18.38
CA ILE A 39 -1.24 12.89 -17.85
C ILE A 39 -0.15 13.17 -18.89
N VAL A 40 0.38 12.11 -19.50
CA VAL A 40 1.31 12.15 -20.65
C VAL A 40 1.00 10.95 -21.54
N PRO A 41 1.46 10.93 -22.80
CA PRO A 41 1.37 9.73 -23.63
C PRO A 41 1.91 8.52 -22.86
N TYR A 42 1.13 7.43 -22.86
CA TYR A 42 1.42 6.16 -22.16
C TYR A 42 1.21 6.14 -20.62
N PHE A 43 0.81 7.25 -19.98
CA PHE A 43 0.52 7.29 -18.54
C PHE A 43 -0.84 7.91 -18.23
N ASN A 44 -1.75 7.06 -17.73
CA ASN A 44 -3.08 7.44 -17.30
C ASN A 44 -3.21 7.32 -15.78
N LEU A 45 -3.74 8.36 -15.14
CA LEU A 45 -4.19 8.31 -13.77
C LEU A 45 -5.62 7.77 -13.75
N THR A 46 -5.82 6.57 -13.20
CA THR A 46 -7.12 5.89 -13.21
C THR A 46 -7.59 5.60 -11.79
N TYR A 47 -8.84 5.94 -11.47
CA TYR A 47 -9.43 5.61 -10.18
C TYR A 47 -10.14 4.25 -10.23
N VAL A 48 -9.60 3.25 -9.53
CA VAL A 48 -10.17 1.89 -9.45
C VAL A 48 -10.11 1.39 -8.01
N HIS A 49 -11.14 0.65 -7.58
CA HIS A 49 -11.12 -0.12 -6.35
C HIS A 49 -10.65 -1.56 -6.60
N ASN A 50 -9.53 -1.94 -6.01
CA ASN A 50 -9.06 -3.33 -6.01
C ASN A 50 -9.59 -4.06 -4.78
N THR A 51 -10.62 -4.90 -4.96
CA THR A 51 -11.21 -5.73 -3.90
C THR A 51 -10.47 -7.06 -3.68
N GLY A 52 -9.34 -7.27 -4.35
CA GLY A 52 -8.61 -8.56 -4.38
C GLY A 52 -8.46 -9.15 -5.79
N ALA A 53 -8.81 -8.39 -6.83
CA ALA A 53 -8.81 -8.82 -8.23
C ALA A 53 -7.42 -9.08 -8.84
N ALA A 54 -6.33 -8.76 -8.14
CA ALA A 54 -4.99 -9.20 -8.55
C ALA A 54 -4.87 -10.73 -8.62
N PHE A 55 -5.76 -11.45 -7.92
CA PHE A 55 -5.98 -12.88 -8.07
C PHE A 55 -7.34 -13.07 -8.74
N SER A 56 -7.45 -12.81 -10.05
CA SER A 56 -8.74 -12.85 -10.76
C SER A 56 -9.52 -14.16 -10.62
N PHE A 57 -8.87 -15.28 -10.26
CA PHE A 57 -9.55 -16.54 -9.94
C PHE A 57 -10.19 -16.56 -8.53
N LEU A 58 -9.76 -15.67 -7.63
CA LEU A 58 -10.29 -15.50 -6.27
C LEU A 58 -11.23 -14.30 -6.14
N SER A 59 -11.40 -13.45 -7.16
CA SER A 59 -12.25 -12.25 -7.05
C SER A 59 -13.70 -12.59 -6.71
N GLU A 60 -14.19 -13.77 -7.11
CA GLU A 60 -15.53 -14.27 -6.81
C GLU A 60 -15.62 -15.15 -5.56
N ALA A 61 -14.48 -15.45 -4.91
CA ALA A 61 -14.43 -16.34 -3.75
C ALA A 61 -14.75 -15.61 -2.45
N GLY A 62 -15.92 -14.96 -2.36
CA GLY A 62 -16.54 -14.53 -1.09
C GLY A 62 -15.80 -13.48 -0.25
N GLY A 63 -14.76 -12.82 -0.78
CA GLY A 63 -14.11 -11.67 -0.12
C GLY A 63 -13.15 -12.01 1.04
N TRP A 64 -12.90 -13.28 1.35
CA TRP A 64 -11.97 -13.68 2.42
C TRP A 64 -10.52 -13.21 2.17
N GLN A 65 -10.17 -12.99 0.90
CA GLN A 65 -8.86 -12.54 0.46
C GLN A 65 -8.46 -11.24 1.15
N ARG A 66 -9.43 -10.33 1.36
CA ARG A 66 -9.22 -9.07 2.06
C ARG A 66 -8.60 -9.29 3.44
N TRP A 67 -9.19 -10.18 4.23
CA TRP A 67 -8.75 -10.45 5.60
C TRP A 67 -7.46 -11.27 5.62
N PHE A 68 -7.32 -12.23 4.71
CA PHE A 68 -6.08 -12.99 4.55
C PHE A 68 -4.89 -12.08 4.21
N PHE A 69 -5.02 -11.22 3.20
CA PHE A 69 -3.95 -10.31 2.82
C PHE A 69 -3.67 -9.22 3.87
N ALA A 70 -4.69 -8.74 4.59
CA ALA A 70 -4.48 -7.84 5.72
C ALA A 70 -3.67 -8.52 6.84
N GLY A 71 -4.01 -9.76 7.20
CA GLY A 71 -3.26 -10.55 8.17
C GLY A 71 -1.83 -10.82 7.73
N LEU A 72 -1.64 -11.22 6.46
CA LEU A 72 -0.32 -11.45 5.88
C LEU A 72 0.53 -10.16 5.88
N ALA A 73 -0.05 -9.03 5.50
CA ALA A 73 0.64 -7.73 5.52
C ALA A 73 1.07 -7.33 6.93
N LEU A 74 0.23 -7.59 7.94
CA LEU A 74 0.57 -7.32 9.34
C LEU A 74 1.75 -8.20 9.80
N VAL A 75 1.68 -9.52 9.54
CA VAL A 75 2.75 -10.47 9.90
C VAL A 75 4.08 -10.07 9.25
N ILE A 76 4.07 -9.80 7.94
CA ILE A 76 5.28 -9.38 7.21
C ILE A 76 5.82 -8.07 7.75
N SER A 77 4.95 -7.09 8.04
CA SER A 77 5.36 -5.81 8.63
C SER A 77 6.07 -6.00 9.98
N VAL A 78 5.55 -6.87 10.85
CA VAL A 78 6.19 -7.19 12.13
C VAL A 78 7.54 -7.88 11.92
N VAL A 79 7.62 -8.87 11.02
CA VAL A 79 8.88 -9.58 10.71
C VAL A 79 9.93 -8.59 10.20
N ILE A 80 9.58 -7.70 9.28
CA ILE A 80 10.49 -6.68 8.74
C ILE A 80 10.91 -5.69 9.84
N ALA A 81 9.98 -5.22 10.69
CA ALA A 81 10.31 -4.31 11.77
C ALA A 81 11.29 -4.94 12.79
N VAL A 82 11.07 -6.21 13.14
CA VAL A 82 11.99 -6.98 14.02
C VAL A 82 13.33 -7.20 13.34
N TRP A 83 13.35 -7.52 12.05
CA TRP A 83 14.60 -7.68 11.31
C TRP A 83 15.38 -6.36 11.23
N LEU A 84 14.69 -5.25 10.98
CA LEU A 84 15.25 -3.90 11.00
C LEU A 84 15.84 -3.55 12.37
N ALA A 85 15.16 -3.89 13.46
CA ALA A 85 15.68 -3.70 14.82
C ALA A 85 16.96 -4.50 15.10
N ARG A 86 17.19 -5.60 14.37
CA ARG A 86 18.32 -6.52 14.54
C ARG A 86 19.45 -6.29 13.53
N LEU A 87 19.24 -5.44 12.51
CA LEU A 87 20.29 -5.04 11.56
C LEU A 87 21.33 -4.20 12.30
N LYS A 88 22.60 -4.56 12.11
CA LYS A 88 23.77 -3.91 12.74
C LYS A 88 24.34 -2.81 11.87
#